data_AF-A0AAU7BS32-F1
#
_entry.id   AF-A0AAU7BS32-F1
#
_cell.length_a   1.000
_cell.length_b   1.000
_cell.length_c   1.000
_cell.angle_alpha   90.00
_cell.angle_beta   90.00
_cell.angle_gamma   90.00
#
_symmetry.space_group_name_H-M   'P 1'
#
loop_
_entity.id
_entity.type
_entity.pdbx_description
1 polymer ?
#
loop_
_entity_poly.entity_id
_entity_poly.type
_entity_poly.pdbx_seq_one_letter_code
_entity_poly.pdbx_strand_id
1 'polypeptide(L)' 'MSEVFQNIIITVIGLIAIAFLIRKYVWSPKKKNSKSCGSDGCGC' A
#
# COMPACT_ATOMS: atom_id res chain seq x y z
N MET A 1 -23.21 -21.43 -6.09
CA MET A 1 -22.17 -20.38 -6.11
C MET A 1 -22.30 -19.68 -7.46
N SER A 2 -22.97 -18.53 -7.50
CA SER A 2 -23.15 -17.79 -8.75
C SER A 2 -21.81 -17.19 -9.17
N GLU A 3 -21.38 -17.46 -10.40
CA GLU A 3 -20.10 -16.99 -10.95
C GLU A 3 -19.99 -15.46 -10.89
N VAL A 4 -21.12 -14.77 -11.00
CA VAL A 4 -21.25 -13.31 -10.85
C VAL A 4 -20.76 -12.82 -9.48
N PHE A 5 -21.11 -13.51 -8.40
CA PHE A 5 -20.74 -13.11 -7.04
C PHE A 5 -19.23 -13.25 -6.81
N GLN A 6 -18.64 -14.36 -7.27
CA GLN A 6 -17.22 -14.60 -7.16
C GLN A 6 -16.40 -13.61 -8.01
N ASN A 7 -16.89 -13.26 -9.21
CA ASN A 7 -16.21 -12.31 -10.08
C ASN A 7 -16.17 -10.89 -9.49
N ILE A 8 -17.25 -10.47 -8.81
CA ILE A 8 -17.30 -9.18 -8.09
C ILE A 8 -16.28 -9.15 -6.95
N ILE A 9 -16.23 -10.21 -6.14
CA ILE A 9 -15.29 -10.28 -5.01
C ILE A 9 -13.84 -10.23 -5.47
N ILE A 10 -13.48 -11.01 -6.49
CA ILE A 10 -12.12 -11.04 -7.05
C ILE A 10 -11.74 -9.66 -7.60
N THR A 11 -12.66 -9.01 -8.31
CA THR A 11 -12.44 -7.67 -8.86
C THR A 11 -12.20 -6.64 -7.75
N VAL A 12 -13.02 -6.66 -6.69
CA VAL A 12 -12.87 -5.73 -5.56
C VAL A 12 -11.57 -5.95 -4.81
N ILE A 13 -11.20 -7.21 -4.54
CA ILE A 13 -9.92 -7.54 -3.88
C ILE A 13 -8.74 -7.09 -4.73
N GLY A 14 -8.78 -7.33 -6.04
CA GLY A 14 -7.76 -6.87 -6.98
C GLY A 14 -7.60 -5.36 -6.99
N LEU A 15 -8.71 -4.61 -7.05
CA LEU A 15 -8.69 -3.15 -6.99
C LEU A 15 -8.13 -2.62 -5.67
N ILE A 16 -8.50 -3.22 -4.53
CA ILE A 16 -7.98 -2.82 -3.22
C ILE A 16 -6.47 -3.10 -3.14
N ALA A 17 -6.00 -4.25 -3.64
CA ALA A 17 -4.58 -4.59 -3.65
C ALA A 17 -3.77 -3.59 -4.49
N ILE A 18 -4.25 -3.25 -5.70
CA ILE A 18 -3.61 -2.26 -6.56
C ILE A 18 -3.63 -0.87 -5.88
N ALA A 19 -4.77 -0.44 -5.33
CA ALA A 19 -4.88 0.83 -4.63
C ALA A 19 -3.95 0.91 -3.40
N PHE A 20 -3.80 -0.19 -2.66
CA PHE A 20 -2.87 -0.28 -1.52
C PHE A 20 -1.42 -0.16 -1.97
N LEU A 21 -1.03 -0.84 -3.05
CA LEU A 21 0.31 -0.75 -3.61
C LEU A 21 0.60 0.67 -4.12
N ILE A 22 -0.33 1.29 -4.84
CA ILE A 22 -0.20 2.69 -5.29
C ILE A 22 -0.07 3.62 -4.07
N ARG A 23 -0.92 3.46 -3.05
CA ARG A 23 -0.82 4.29 -1.83
C ARG A 23 0.50 4.10 -1.09
N LYS A 24 0.99 2.86 -1.02
CA LYS A 24 2.23 2.52 -0.31
C LYS A 24 3.48 3.00 -1.05
N TYR A 25 3.51 2.90 -2.37
CA TYR A 25 4.72 3.16 -3.17
C TYR A 25 4.70 4.51 -3.90
N VAL A 26 3.53 4.97 -4.37
CA VAL A 26 3.37 6.25 -5.08
C VAL A 26 2.97 7.36 -4.12
N TRP A 27 2.09 7.06 -3.15
CA TRP A 27 1.55 8.07 -2.23
C TRP A 27 2.24 8.15 -0.86
N SER A 28 3.31 7.38 -0.64
CA SER A 28 4.25 7.64 0.45
C SER A 28 5.48 8.38 -0.09
N PRO A 29 5.39 9.70 -0.36
CA PRO A 29 6.59 10.48 -0.41
C PRO A 29 7.19 10.40 0.99
N LYS A 30 8.40 9.83 1.11
CA LYS A 30 9.25 10.04 2.28
C LYS A 30 9.10 11.52 2.65
N LYS A 31 8.54 11.82 3.83
CA LYS A 31 8.60 13.17 4.38
C LYS A 31 10.09 13.51 4.44
N LYS A 32 10.58 14.25 3.45
CA LYS A 32 11.87 14.91 3.53
C LYS A 32 11.69 15.99 4.60
N ASN A 33 11.99 15.67 5.85
CA ASN A 33 12.49 16.69 6.75
C ASN A 33 13.98 16.44 6.91
N SER A 34 14.71 17.33 6.27
CA SER A 34 16.14 17.52 6.37
C SER A 34 16.60 17.61 7.82
N LYS A 35 17.73 16.93 8.11
CA LYS A 35 18.79 17.22 9.09
C LYS A 35 18.99 16.10 10.12
N SER A 36 20.26 15.71 10.22
CA SER A 36 20.94 14.95 11.27
C SER A 36 21.00 13.42 11.12
N CYS A 37 22.24 12.93 11.08
CA CYS A 37 22.61 11.61 11.56
C CYS A 37 22.05 11.34 12.96
N GLY A 38 21.72 10.08 13.24
CA GLY A 38 21.65 9.51 14.59
C GLY A 38 20.27 9.54 15.26
N SER A 39 19.81 8.34 15.66
CA SER A 39 18.56 8.02 16.40
C SER A 39 17.27 8.34 15.62
N ASP A 40 16.40 7.41 15.27
CA ASP A 40 15.87 6.34 16.10
C ASP A 40 15.38 5.15 15.27
N GLY A 41 15.65 3.95 15.79
CA GLY A 41 14.88 2.75 15.50
C GLY A 41 15.44 1.88 14.38
N CYS A 42 16.28 0.92 14.77
CA CYS A 42 16.62 -0.27 14.01
C CYS A 42 15.43 -0.82 13.20
N GLY A 43 15.71 -1.18 11.95
CA GLY A 43 15.08 -2.34 11.34
C GLY A 43 16.08 -3.03 10.42
N CYS A 44 16.54 -4.27 10.64
CA CYS A 44 15.82 -5.40 11.25
C CYS A 44 14.33 -5.42 10.88
#